data_AF-A0A2S4LI88-F1
#
_entry.id   AF-A0A2S4LI88-F1
#
_cell.length_a   1.000
_cell.length_b   1.000
_cell.length_c   1.000
_cell.angle_alpha   90.00
_cell.angle_beta   90.00
_cell.angle_gamma   90.00
#
_symmetry.space_group_name_H-M   'P 1'
#
loop_
_entity.id
_entity.type
_entity.pdbx_description
1 polymer ?
#
loop_
_entity_poly.entity_id
_entity_poly.type
_entity_poly.pdbx_seq_one_letter_code
_entity_poly.pdbx_strand_id
1 'polypeptide(L)' 'MRDPFVPAALADRLREKRRRPRSREALAYEPAKPVFAELLDARGHGTGQFVRLSQGMVEAITRGARAES' A
#
# COMPACT_ATOMS: atom_id res chain seq x y z
N MET A 1 -0.39 21.53 -4.88
CA MET A 1 -0.97 20.16 -4.92
C MET A 1 0.19 19.19 -4.80
N ARG A 2 0.29 18.42 -3.71
CA ARG A 2 1.44 17.53 -3.47
C ARG A 2 1.20 16.25 -4.26
N ASP A 3 2.17 15.87 -5.09
CA ASP A 3 2.10 14.67 -5.93
C ASP A 3 1.69 13.44 -5.07
N PRO A 4 0.65 12.67 -5.45
CA PRO A 4 0.28 11.43 -4.75
C PRO A 4 1.37 10.34 -4.84
N PHE A 5 2.30 10.47 -5.79
CA PHE A 5 3.42 9.55 -5.95
C PHE A 5 4.48 9.74 -4.88
N VAL A 6 5.08 8.61 -4.53
CA VAL A 6 6.16 8.55 -3.55
C VAL A 6 7.46 9.08 -4.20
N PRO A 7 8.26 9.92 -3.51
CA PRO A 7 9.55 10.38 -4.03
C PRO A 7 10.47 9.22 -4.39
N ALA A 8 11.28 9.39 -5.44
CA ALA A 8 12.13 8.33 -6.01
C ALA A 8 12.97 7.57 -4.96
N ALA A 9 13.68 8.30 -4.08
CA ALA A 9 14.50 7.69 -3.04
C ALA A 9 13.70 6.83 -2.04
N LEU A 10 12.41 7.13 -1.82
CA LEU A 10 11.54 6.29 -1.00
C LEU A 10 10.94 5.13 -1.82
N ALA A 11 10.64 5.35 -3.10
CA ALA A 11 10.23 4.28 -4.01
C ALA A 11 11.31 3.18 -4.12
N ASP A 12 12.59 3.55 -4.26
CA ASP A 12 13.71 2.60 -4.30
C ASP A 12 13.78 1.76 -3.02
N ARG A 13 13.68 2.41 -1.85
CA ARG A 13 13.63 1.72 -0.55
C ARG A 13 12.43 0.78 -0.40
N LEU A 14 11.29 1.10 -1.03
CA LEU A 14 10.12 0.23 -1.05
C LEU A 14 10.33 -0.98 -1.98
N ARG A 15 10.98 -0.79 -3.13
CA ARG A 15 11.34 -1.88 -4.07
C ARG A 15 12.32 -2.89 -3.46
N GLU A 16 13.27 -2.40 -2.67
CA GLU A 16 14.25 -3.25 -1.96
C GLU A 16 13.59 -4.12 -0.88
N LYS A 17 12.44 -3.72 -0.35
CA LYS A 17 11.70 -4.56 0.61
C LYS A 17 11.13 -5.77 -0.14
N ARG A 18 11.61 -6.97 0.22
CA ARG A 18 11.04 -8.23 -0.26
C ARG A 18 9.51 -8.22 -0.08
N ARG A 19 8.78 -8.42 -1.18
CA ARG A 19 7.35 -8.70 -1.17
C ARG A 19 7.14 -9.97 -0.36
N ARG A 20 6.51 -9.85 0.81
CA ARG A 20 6.12 -10.99 1.63
C ARG A 20 4.60 -11.03 1.66
N PRO A 21 3.97 -12.12 1.19
CA PRO A 21 2.55 -12.30 1.42
C PRO A 21 2.29 -12.24 2.93
N ARG A 22 1.28 -11.47 3.32
CA ARG A 22 0.82 -11.33 4.70
C ARG A 22 -0.63 -11.80 4.75
N SER A 23 -1.00 -12.50 5.83
CA SER A 23 -2.39 -12.85 6.06
C SER A 23 -3.23 -11.58 6.27
N ARG A 24 -4.52 -11.64 5.92
CA ARG A 24 -5.47 -10.52 6.12
C ARG A 24 -5.52 -10.11 7.60
N GLU A 25 -5.44 -11.07 8.51
CA GLU A 25 -5.40 -10.87 9.96
C GLU A 25 -4.16 -10.07 10.42
N ALA A 26 -3.04 -10.22 9.72
CA ALA A 26 -1.80 -9.49 10.01
C ALA A 26 -1.82 -8.04 9.47
N LEU A 27 -2.88 -7.62 8.76
CA LEU A 27 -3.14 -6.24 8.38
C LEU A 27 -3.80 -5.50 9.56
N ALA A 28 -3.13 -5.48 10.71
CA ALA A 28 -3.51 -4.62 11.81
C ALA A 28 -3.18 -3.16 11.43
N TYR A 29 -4.22 -2.38 11.12
CA TYR A 29 -4.08 -0.96 10.84
C TYR A 29 -3.59 -0.23 12.10
N GLU A 30 -2.44 0.44 11.98
CA GLU A 30 -1.96 1.41 12.96
C GLU A 30 -2.08 2.83 12.37
N PRO A 31 -2.93 3.71 12.93
CA PRO A 31 -3.19 5.05 12.37
C PRO A 31 -1.94 5.93 12.18
N ALA A 32 -0.89 5.71 12.98
CA ALA A 32 0.33 6.49 12.92
C ALA A 32 1.28 6.07 11.78
N LYS A 33 1.05 4.94 11.11
CA LYS A 33 1.96 4.41 10.09
C LYS A 33 1.43 4.69 8.68
N PRO A 34 2.17 5.43 7.83
CA PRO A 34 1.76 5.66 6.45
C PRO A 34 1.78 4.35 5.66
N VAL A 35 0.72 4.12 4.89
CA VAL A 35 0.59 2.97 4.00
C VAL A 35 0.88 3.38 2.57
N PHE A 36 1.68 2.58 1.88
CA PHE A 36 2.03 2.76 0.47
C PHE A 36 1.57 1.55 -0.31
N ALA A 37 1.03 1.79 -1.50
CA ALA A 37 0.62 0.75 -2.43
C ALA A 37 1.46 0.83 -3.70
N GLU A 38 1.92 -0.33 -4.18
CA GLU A 38 2.52 -0.45 -5.51
C GLU A 38 1.40 -0.51 -6.55
N LEU A 39 1.53 0.25 -7.63
CA LEU A 39 0.64 0.13 -8.78
C LEU A 39 1.00 -1.15 -9.55
N LEU A 40 -0.03 -1.86 -9.99
CA LEU A 40 0.13 -3.04 -10.83
C LEU A 40 -0.19 -2.68 -12.28
N ASP A 41 0.51 -3.31 -13.23
CA ASP A 41 0.17 -3.24 -14.64
C ASP A 41 -1.12 -4.04 -14.94
N ALA A 42 -1.60 -3.99 -16.19
CA ALA A 42 -2.80 -4.71 -16.61
C ALA A 42 -2.70 -6.25 -16.49
N ARG A 43 -1.49 -6.79 -16.30
CA ARG A 43 -1.22 -8.22 -16.11
C ARG A 43 -1.05 -8.57 -14.62
N GLY A 44 -1.17 -7.59 -13.72
CA GLY A 44 -0.99 -7.76 -12.28
C GLY A 44 0.46 -7.71 -11.81
N HIS A 45 1.41 -7.32 -12.66
CA HIS A 45 2.82 -7.17 -12.24
C HIS A 45 3.05 -5.79 -11.62
N GLY A 46 3.84 -5.74 -10.54
CA GLY A 46 4.21 -4.47 -9.93
C GLY A 46 5.04 -3.60 -10.86
N THR A 47 4.63 -2.34 -11.04
CA THR A 47 5.29 -1.38 -11.93
C THR A 47 6.49 -0.68 -11.29
N GLY A 48 6.72 -0.92 -9.99
CA GLY A 48 7.67 -0.16 -9.20
C GLY A 48 7.23 1.28 -8.90
N GLN A 49 6.05 1.72 -9.34
CA GLN A 49 5.49 3.01 -8.94
C GLN A 49 4.65 2.83 -7.67
N PHE A 50 4.84 3.75 -6.72
CA PHE A 50 4.14 3.70 -5.44
C PHE A 50 3.33 4.95 -5.22
N VAL A 51 2.17 4.79 -4.58
CA VAL A 51 1.31 5.87 -4.12
C VAL A 51 1.14 5.77 -2.60
N ARG A 52 1.05 6.92 -1.95
CA ARG A 52 0.65 6.98 -0.54
C ARG A 52 -0.87 6.90 -0.45
N LEU A 53 -1.39 5.96 0.32
CA LEU A 53 -2.82 5.88 0.58
C LEU A 53 -3.23 6.94 1.60
N SER A 54 -4.39 7.57 1.38
CA SER A 54 -5.00 8.45 2.38
C SER A 54 -5.52 7.62 3.55
N GLN A 55 -5.65 8.25 4.71
CA GLN A 55 -6.16 7.57 5.91
C GLN A 55 -7.55 6.96 5.66
N GLY A 56 -8.48 7.71 5.05
CA GLY A 56 -9.82 7.20 4.73
C GLY A 56 -9.80 6.01 3.76
N MET A 57 -8.87 5.96 2.80
CA MET A 57 -8.72 4.80 1.91
C MET A 57 -8.24 3.57 2.68
N VAL A 58 -7.26 3.73 3.57
CA VAL A 58 -6.76 2.63 4.40
C VAL A 58 -7.87 2.07 5.31
N GLU A 59 -8.66 2.96 5.93
CA GLU A 59 -9.79 2.58 6.77
C GLU A 59 -10.89 1.85 5.98
N ALA A 60 -11.20 2.32 4.77
CA ALA A 60 -12.17 1.67 3.88
C ALA A 60 -11.71 0.26 3.46
N ILE A 61 -10.46 0.10 3.05
CA ILE A 61 -9.86 -1.20 2.69
C ILE A 61 -9.89 -2.15 3.89
N THR A 62 -9.47 -1.68 5.07
CA THR A 62 -9.43 -2.50 6.30
C THR A 62 -10.83 -2.95 6.71
N ARG A 63 -11.83 -2.08 6.57
CA ARG A 63 -13.23 -2.40 6.87
C ARG A 63 -13.79 -3.43 5.89
N GLY A 64 -13.60 -3.24 4.59
CA GLY A 64 -14.00 -4.20 3.56
C GLY A 64 -13.35 -5.56 3.77
N ALA A 65 -12.06 -5.56 4.11
CA ALA A 65 -11.32 -6.80 4.34
C ALA A 65 -11.89 -7.64 5.50
N ARG A 66 -12.49 -7.01 6.52
CA ARG A 66 -13.13 -7.69 7.68
C ARG A 66 -14.58 -8.10 7.45
N ALA A 67 -15.29 -7.42 6.55
CA ALA A 67 -16.70 -7.71 6.25
C ALA A 67 -16.88 -8.94 5.34
N GLU A 68 -15.82 -9.37 4.65
CA GLU A 68 -15.78 -10.55 3.79
C GLU A 68 -15.30 -11.83 4.51
N SER A 69 -15.14 -11.80 5.84
CA SER A 69 -14.68 -12.93 6.67
C SER A 69 -15.80 -13.53 7.50
#